data_AF-A0A6P4ILK1-F1
#
_entry.id   AF-A0A6P4ILK1-F1
#
_cell.length_a   1.000
_cell.length_b   1.000
_cell.length_c   1.000
_cell.angle_alpha   90.00
_cell.angle_beta   90.00
_cell.angle_gamma   90.00
#
_symmetry.space_group_name_H-M   'P 1'
#
loop_
_entity.id
_entity.type
_entity.pdbx_description
1 polymer ?
#
loop_
_entity_poly.entity_id
_entity_poly.type
_entity_poly.pdbx_seq_one_letter_code
_entity_poly.pdbx_strand_id
1 'polypeptide(L)'
;MEISKSKKSKSAKKSKAPKDSAMSLKLMALQRKQKEVARVLTLKQEILLKSGVSYLEYQEIRAEIERLNFLKETFSRRADKLKQQDK
;
A
#
# COMPACT_ATOMS: atom_id res chain seq x y z
N MET A 1 21.97 57.77 -10.48
CA MET A 1 21.50 58.25 -9.16
C MET A 1 20.00 58.04 -9.13
N GLU A 2 19.34 57.36 -8.20
CA GLU A 2 19.70 56.70 -6.94
C GLU A 2 18.63 55.65 -6.62
N ILE A 3 19.02 54.74 -5.72
CA ILE A 3 18.28 53.58 -5.21
C ILE A 3 17.38 54.03 -4.05
N SER A 4 16.17 53.46 -3.93
CA SER A 4 15.62 53.20 -2.60
C SER A 4 14.89 51.85 -2.56
N LYS A 5 15.30 51.04 -1.58
CA LYS A 5 14.91 49.66 -1.32
C LYS A 5 13.77 49.66 -0.31
N SER A 6 12.81 48.74 -0.44
CA SER A 6 12.20 48.13 0.76
C SER A 6 11.68 46.72 0.48
N LYS A 7 12.45 45.75 0.97
CA LYS A 7 12.08 44.36 1.22
C LYS A 7 10.82 44.28 2.10
N LYS A 8 9.85 43.41 1.78
CA LYS A 8 9.19 42.61 2.82
C LYS A 8 8.62 41.28 2.31
N SER A 9 9.34 40.22 2.71
CA SER A 9 8.89 38.87 3.06
C SER A 9 8.08 38.03 2.06
N LYS A 10 8.80 37.07 1.47
CA LYS A 10 8.34 35.69 1.28
C LYS A 10 7.62 35.18 2.55
N SER A 11 6.33 34.88 2.43
CA SER A 11 5.61 33.97 3.31
C SER A 11 4.71 33.15 2.38
N ALA A 12 5.24 32.10 1.73
CA ALA A 12 5.28 30.78 2.33
C ALA A 12 3.98 30.40 3.05
N LYS A 13 2.81 30.63 2.44
CA LYS A 13 1.66 29.77 2.67
C LYS A 13 1.92 28.42 1.98
N LYS A 14 2.96 27.73 2.44
CA LYS A 14 3.14 26.30 2.20
C LYS A 14 1.87 25.66 2.71
N SER A 15 1.16 25.04 1.79
CA SER A 15 0.12 24.05 2.07
C SER A 15 0.45 23.31 3.37
N LYS A 16 -0.56 23.19 4.24
CA LYS A 16 -0.59 22.16 5.29
C LYS A 16 -0.59 20.78 4.60
N ALA A 17 0.49 20.43 3.92
CA ALA A 17 0.81 19.04 3.69
C ALA A 17 1.24 18.54 5.07
N PRO A 18 0.54 17.56 5.67
CA PRO A 18 1.10 16.89 6.83
C PRO A 18 2.48 16.39 6.40
N LYS A 19 3.50 16.66 7.21
CA LYS A 19 4.76 15.94 7.08
C LYS A 19 4.43 14.49 7.41
N ASP A 20 3.98 13.71 6.41
CA ASP A 20 3.75 12.30 6.61
C ASP A 20 5.09 11.72 7.07
N SER A 21 5.10 11.15 8.28
CA SER A 21 6.28 10.49 8.80
C SER A 21 6.71 9.41 7.81
N ALA A 22 8.01 9.10 7.74
CA ALA A 22 8.48 8.00 6.90
C ALA A 22 7.77 6.68 7.23
N MET A 23 7.28 6.52 8.47
CA MET A 23 6.46 5.38 8.89
C MET A 23 5.03 5.45 8.36
N SER A 24 4.37 6.61 8.39
CA SER A 24 3.05 6.84 7.78
C SER A 24 3.06 6.49 6.28
N LEU A 25 4.07 6.95 5.53
CA LEU A 25 4.22 6.61 4.11
C LEU A 25 4.40 5.10 3.88
N LYS A 26 5.23 4.44 4.70
CA LYS A 26 5.43 2.98 4.64
C LYS A 26 4.15 2.22 4.97
N LEU A 27 3.38 2.69 5.95
CA LEU A 27 2.11 2.07 6.34
C LEU A 27 1.07 2.22 5.23
N MET A 28 0.93 3.41 4.64
CA MET A 28 0.02 3.61 3.50
C MET A 28 0.39 2.74 2.30
N ALA A 29 1.68 2.65 1.96
CA ALA A 29 2.15 1.78 0.88
C ALA A 29 1.85 0.30 1.17
N LEU A 30 2.01 -0.14 2.41
CA LEU A 30 1.71 -1.50 2.82
C LEU A 30 0.20 -1.80 2.76
N GLN A 31 -0.65 -0.87 3.19
CA GLN A 31 -2.10 -0.99 3.08
C GLN A 31 -2.57 -1.12 1.63
N ARG A 32 -1.96 -0.38 0.69
CA ARG A 32 -2.24 -0.54 -0.74
C ARG A 32 -1.91 -1.95 -1.22
N LYS A 33 -0.78 -2.51 -0.78
CA LYS A 33 -0.40 -3.90 -1.10
C LYS A 33 -1.39 -4.91 -0.51
N GLN A 34 -1.85 -4.71 0.73
CA GLN A 34 -2.86 -5.57 1.35
C GLN A 34 -4.18 -5.58 0.57
N LYS A 35 -4.64 -4.40 0.12
CA LYS A 35 -5.85 -4.29 -0.70
C LYS A 35 -5.72 -5.05 -2.01
N GLU A 36 -4.58 -4.91 -2.69
CA GLU A 36 -4.36 -5.59 -3.96
C GLU A 36 -4.25 -7.11 -3.79
N VAL A 37 -3.52 -7.59 -2.77
CA VAL A 37 -3.46 -9.03 -2.46
C VAL A 37 -4.84 -9.59 -2.18
N ALA A 38 -5.67 -8.89 -1.38
CA ALA A 38 -7.03 -9.32 -1.10
C ALA A 38 -7.88 -9.38 -2.39
N ARG A 39 -7.78 -8.37 -3.26
CA ARG A 39 -8.49 -8.33 -4.53
C ARG A 39 -8.11 -9.49 -5.44
N VAL A 40 -6.82 -9.76 -5.59
CA VAL A 40 -6.31 -10.87 -6.44
C VAL A 40 -6.70 -12.22 -5.84
N LEU A 41 -6.64 -12.38 -4.51
CA LEU A 41 -7.07 -13.59 -3.82
C LEU A 41 -8.54 -13.91 -4.12
N THR A 42 -9.43 -12.91 -3.97
CA THR A 42 -10.85 -13.07 -4.30
C THR A 42 -11.05 -13.44 -5.77
N LEU A 43 -10.36 -12.78 -6.69
CA LEU A 43 -10.46 -13.10 -8.12
C LEU A 43 -10.02 -14.53 -8.43
N LYS A 44 -8.92 -15.00 -7.83
CA LYS A 44 -8.41 -16.38 -8.01
C LYS A 44 -9.39 -17.41 -7.44
N GLN A 45 -9.99 -17.13 -6.27
CA GLN A 45 -11.02 -17.98 -5.70
C GLN A 45 -12.28 -18.04 -6.58
N GLU A 46 -12.69 -16.91 -7.16
CA GLU A 46 -13.83 -16.88 -8.07
C GLU A 46 -13.57 -17.66 -9.36
N ILE A 47 -12.37 -17.54 -9.96
CA ILE A 47 -11.99 -18.36 -11.12
C ILE A 47 -12.08 -19.84 -10.78
N LEU A 48 -11.56 -20.24 -9.60
CA LEU A 48 -11.60 -21.62 -9.17
C LEU A 48 -13.03 -22.17 -9.00
N LEU A 49 -13.97 -21.33 -8.58
CA LEU A 49 -15.35 -21.72 -8.31
C LEU A 49 -16.26 -21.68 -9.54
N LYS A 50 -16.02 -20.73 -10.46
CA LYS A 50 -16.94 -20.42 -11.57
C LYS A 50 -16.46 -20.93 -12.92
N SER A 51 -15.18 -21.28 -13.07
CA SER A 51 -14.60 -21.67 -14.35
C SER A 51 -14.34 -23.18 -14.41
N GLY A 52 -14.66 -23.79 -15.56
CA GLY A 52 -14.18 -25.13 -15.89
C GLY A 52 -12.69 -25.08 -16.22
N VAL A 53 -11.85 -25.04 -15.19
CA VAL A 53 -10.39 -25.05 -15.34
C VAL A 53 -9.89 -26.47 -15.54
N SER A 54 -8.87 -26.64 -16.37
CA SER A 54 -8.16 -27.91 -16.47
C SER A 54 -7.47 -28.25 -15.15
N TYR A 55 -7.10 -29.51 -14.96
CA TYR A 55 -6.43 -29.96 -13.75
C TYR A 55 -5.09 -29.23 -13.51
N LEU A 56 -4.34 -28.93 -14.58
CA LEU A 56 -3.07 -28.21 -14.45
C LEU A 56 -3.29 -26.76 -14.01
N GLU A 57 -4.25 -26.06 -14.62
CA GLU A 57 -4.62 -24.70 -14.23
C GLU A 57 -5.16 -24.65 -12.80
N TYR A 58 -5.92 -25.67 -12.37
CA TYR A 58 -6.37 -25.80 -10.99
C TYR A 58 -5.19 -25.82 -10.01
N GLN A 59 -4.16 -26.61 -10.30
CA GLN A 59 -2.96 -26.71 -9.44
C GLN A 59 -2.21 -25.38 -9.37
N GLU A 60 -2.06 -24.70 -10.51
CA GLU A 60 -1.41 -23.39 -10.57
C GLU A 60 -2.20 -22.34 -9.77
N ILE A 61 -3.52 -22.31 -9.91
CA ILE A 61 -4.39 -21.37 -9.18
C ILE A 61 -4.34 -21.67 -7.67
N ARG A 62 -4.36 -22.95 -7.28
CA ARG A 62 -4.20 -23.37 -5.88
C ARG A 62 -2.88 -22.90 -5.27
N ALA A 63 -1.76 -23.13 -5.97
CA ALA A 63 -0.44 -22.69 -5.52
C ALA A 63 -0.37 -21.16 -5.38
N GLU A 64 -0.95 -20.40 -6.32
CA GLU A 64 -0.99 -18.95 -6.24
C GLU A 64 -1.88 -18.45 -5.08
N ILE A 65 -3.02 -19.11 -4.80
CA ILE A 65 -3.85 -18.79 -3.63
C ILE A 65 -3.07 -18.98 -2.32
N GLU A 66 -2.30 -20.06 -2.21
CA GLU A 66 -1.46 -20.33 -1.03
C GLU A 66 -0.38 -19.25 -0.87
N ARG A 67 0.30 -18.89 -1.96
CA ARG A 67 1.28 -17.79 -1.97
C ARG A 67 0.66 -16.44 -1.58
N LEU A 68 -0.54 -16.13 -2.08
CA LEU A 68 -1.25 -14.89 -1.74
C LEU A 68 -1.69 -14.86 -0.28
N ASN A 69 -2.12 -15.99 0.29
CA ASN A 69 -2.44 -16.10 1.72
C ASN A 69 -1.19 -15.86 2.59
N PHE A 70 -0.05 -16.42 2.21
CA PHE A 70 1.22 -16.15 2.89
C PHE A 70 1.61 -14.66 2.84
N LEU A 71 1.44 -14.01 1.68
CA LEU A 71 1.68 -12.56 1.54
C LEU A 71 0.72 -11.72 2.38
N LYS A 72 -0.56 -12.09 2.42
CA LYS A 72 -1.57 -11.43 3.25
C LYS A 72 -1.16 -11.46 4.72
N GLU A 73 -0.75 -12.61 5.23
CA GLU A 73 -0.30 -12.75 6.62
C GLU A 73 0.98 -11.94 6.88
N THR A 74 1.97 -12.04 5.97
CA THR A 74 3.23 -11.29 6.07
C THR A 74 2.99 -9.78 6.13
N PHE A 75 2.10 -9.26 5.29
CA PHE A 75 1.76 -7.84 5.30
C PHE A 75 1.00 -7.43 6.55
N SER A 76 0.08 -8.25 7.06
CA SER A 76 -0.59 -7.99 8.35
C SER A 76 0.41 -7.88 9.49
N ARG A 77 1.30 -8.86 9.64
CA ARG A 77 2.36 -8.84 10.67
C ARG A 77 3.25 -7.59 10.54
N ARG A 78 3.60 -7.20 9.32
CA ARG A 78 4.41 -5.98 9.08
C ARG A 78 3.64 -4.69 9.38
N ALA A 79 2.34 -4.64 9.10
CA ALA A 79 1.51 -3.49 9.38
C ALA A 79 1.39 -3.27 10.90
N ASP A 80 1.23 -4.34 11.67
CA ASP A 80 1.14 -4.26 13.12
C ASP A 80 2.45 -3.78 13.74
N LYS A 81 3.60 -4.25 13.24
CA LYS A 81 4.92 -3.73 13.63
C LYS A 81 5.08 -2.23 13.33
N LEU A 82 4.64 -1.77 12.15
CA LEU A 82 4.71 -0.35 11.79
C LEU A 82 3.82 0.52 12.69
N LYS A 83 2.61 0.03 13.04
CA LYS A 83 1.71 0.74 13.96
C LYS A 83 2.26 0.81 15.38
N GLN A 84 3.01 -0.21 15.82
CA GLN A 84 3.68 -0.19 17.14
C GLN A 84 4.86 0.79 17.18
N GLN A 85 5.55 1.00 16.06
CA GLN A 85 6.69 1.93 15.96
C GLN A 85 6.28 3.40 15.81
N ASP A 86 5.03 3.68 15.48
CA ASP A 86 4.47 5.04 15.32
C ASP A 86 3.76 5.52 16.61
N LYS A 87 3.71 4.68 17.66
CA LYS A 87 3.26 5.01 19.02
C LYS A 87 4.45 5.40 19.89
#